data_AF-A0A2M8DTN7-F1
#
_entry.id   AF-A0A2M8DTN7-F1
#
_cell.length_a   1.000
_cell.length_b   1.000
_cell.length_c   1.000
_cell.angle_alpha   90.00
_cell.angle_beta   90.00
_cell.angle_gamma   90.00
#
_symmetry.space_group_name_H-M   'P 1'
#
loop_
_entity.id
_entity.type
_entity.pdbx_description
1 polymer ?
#
loop_
_entity_poly.entity_id
_entity_poly.type
_entity_poly.pdbx_seq_one_letter_code
_entity_poly.pdbx_strand_id
1 'polypeptide(L)' 'GNRRYYQHHEVLLIRSIRHLLYEEGFTISGARSRLNQTGLNGLEMEGKVAMANIDPATLRHELNEILLLLRA' A
#
# COMPACT_ATOMS: atom_id res chain seq x y z
N GLY A 1 -10.72 25.66 7.82
CA GLY A 1 -9.38 25.40 7.26
C GLY A 1 -9.31 23.94 6.87
N ASN A 2 -9.28 23.63 5.58
CA ASN A 2 -9.36 22.25 5.06
C ASN A 2 -8.10 21.91 4.27
N ARG A 3 -6.94 22.10 4.89
CA ARG A 3 -5.68 21.66 4.29
C ARG A 3 -5.66 20.14 4.31
N ARG A 4 -5.67 19.52 3.14
CA ARG A 4 -5.50 18.08 2.98
C ARG A 4 -4.00 17.81 2.96
N TYR A 5 -3.51 17.10 3.97
CA TYR A 5 -2.15 16.61 4.01
C TYR A 5 -2.12 15.25 3.34
N TYR A 6 -1.18 15.09 2.42
CA TYR A 6 -0.97 13.85 1.69
C TYR A 6 0.33 13.21 2.14
N GLN A 7 0.33 11.89 2.22
CA GLN A 7 1.53 11.11 2.47
C GLN A 7 2.40 11.04 1.23
N HIS A 8 3.68 10.70 1.43
CA HIS A 8 4.64 10.59 0.33
C HIS A 8 4.16 9.63 -0.78
N HIS A 9 3.56 8.50 -0.40
CA HIS A 9 3.04 7.51 -1.34
C HIS A 9 1.91 8.05 -2.22
N GLU A 10 0.99 8.84 -1.65
CA GLU A 10 -0.10 9.46 -2.41
C GLU A 10 0.45 10.46 -3.44
N VAL A 11 1.51 11.21 -3.07
CA VAL A 11 2.18 12.13 -3.99
C VAL A 11 2.88 11.39 -5.12
N LEU A 12 3.54 10.26 -4.84
CA LEU A 12 4.15 9.41 -5.87
C LEU A 12 3.10 8.82 -6.81
N LEU A 13 1.99 8.32 -6.26
CA LEU A 13 0.88 7.78 -7.04
C LEU A 13 0.32 8.82 -8.02
N ILE A 14 0.10 10.05 -7.56
CA ILE A 14 -0.38 11.15 -8.41
C ILE A 14 0.61 11.47 -9.53
N ARG A 15 1.92 11.43 -9.26
CA ARG A 15 2.95 11.64 -10.29
C ARG A 15 2.91 10.55 -11.36
N SER A 16 2.81 9.29 -10.95
CA SER A 16 2.70 8.16 -11.88
C SER A 16 1.42 8.22 -12.72
N ILE A 17 0.28 8.57 -12.11
CA ILE A 17 -0.98 8.78 -12.85
C ILE A 17 -0.81 9.89 -13.89
N ARG A 18 -0.19 11.03 -13.52
CA ARG A 18 0.02 12.14 -14.45
C ARG A 18 0.90 11.73 -15.64
N HIS A 19 2.00 11.03 -15.38
CA HIS A 19 2.89 10.53 -16.42
C HIS A 19 2.13 9.63 -17.40
N LEU A 20 1.38 8.65 -16.89
CA LEU A 20 0.61 7.72 -17.72
C LEU A 20 -0.43 8.43 -18.59
N LEU A 21 -1.12 9.44 -18.07
CA LEU A 21 -2.18 10.12 -18.80
C LEU A 21 -1.64 11.13 -19.82
N TYR A 22 -0.65 11.93 -19.45
CA TYR A 22 -0.22 13.07 -20.25
C TYR A 22 1.05 12.82 -21.06
N GLU A 23 1.92 11.91 -20.61
CA GLU A 23 3.17 11.60 -21.31
C GLU A 23 3.04 10.30 -22.12
N GLU A 24 2.41 9.27 -21.56
CA GLU A 24 2.21 7.99 -22.27
C GLU A 24 0.86 7.90 -23.02
N GLY A 25 -0.08 8.81 -22.75
CA GLY A 25 -1.36 8.88 -23.48
C GLY A 25 -2.37 7.79 -23.12
N PHE A 26 -2.27 7.18 -21.93
CA PHE A 26 -3.26 6.23 -21.46
C PHE A 26 -4.60 6.90 -21.14
N THR A 27 -5.68 6.14 -21.27
CA THR A 27 -6.96 6.49 -20.64
C THR A 27 -6.91 6.24 -19.13
N ILE A 28 -7.86 6.79 -18.38
CA ILE A 28 -7.96 6.57 -16.92
C ILE A 28 -8.00 5.06 -16.59
N SER A 29 -8.76 4.28 -17.35
CA SER A 29 -8.85 2.83 -17.18
C SER A 29 -7.51 2.14 -17.51
N GLY A 30 -6.84 2.58 -18.58
CA GLY A 30 -5.54 2.07 -18.99
C GLY A 30 -4.44 2.32 -17.95
N ALA A 31 -4.36 3.56 -17.44
CA ALA A 31 -3.42 3.93 -16.39
C ALA A 31 -3.65 3.13 -15.10
N ARG A 32 -4.92 2.94 -14.70
CA ARG A 32 -5.28 2.10 -13.54
C ARG A 32 -4.82 0.66 -13.71
N SER A 33 -5.08 0.07 -14.88
CA SER A 33 -4.64 -1.31 -15.17
C SER A 33 -3.11 -1.42 -15.08
N ARG A 34 -2.38 -0.45 -15.64
CA ARG A 34 -0.91 -0.42 -15.60
C ARG A 34 -0.37 -0.26 -14.17
N LEU A 35 -0.96 0.62 -13.35
CA LEU A 35 -0.56 0.83 -11.96
C LEU A 35 -0.79 -0.41 -11.07
N ASN A 36 -1.83 -1.19 -11.38
CA ASN A 36 -2.08 -2.47 -10.72
C ASN A 36 -1.03 -3.52 -11.11
N GLN A 37 -0.65 -3.58 -12.40
CA GLN A 37 0.39 -4.50 -12.88
C GLN A 37 1.78 -4.19 -12.32
N THR A 38 2.14 -2.90 -12.21
CA THR A 38 3.44 -2.47 -11.65
C THR A 38 3.48 -2.56 -10.12
N GLY A 39 2.39 -3.00 -9.46
CA GLY A 39 2.33 -3.13 -8.00
C GLY A 39 2.27 -1.79 -7.25
N LEU A 40 2.23 -0.65 -7.95
CA LEU A 40 2.16 0.69 -7.32
C LEU A 40 0.85 0.92 -6.56
N ASN A 41 -0.26 0.35 -7.05
CA ASN A 41 -1.52 0.27 -6.30
C ASN A 41 -1.61 -1.00 -5.43
N GLY A 42 -0.89 -2.05 -5.83
CA GLY A 42 -0.88 -3.36 -5.15
C GLY A 42 -0.29 -3.28 -3.75
N LEU A 43 0.84 -2.60 -3.57
CA LEU A 43 1.51 -2.48 -2.27
C LEU A 43 0.65 -1.80 -1.19
N GLU A 44 -0.22 -0.86 -1.57
CA GLU A 44 -1.12 -0.17 -0.63
C GLU A 44 -2.39 -0.96 -0.32
N MET A 45 -2.96 -1.62 -1.34
CA MET A 45 -4.15 -2.47 -1.17
C MET A 45 -3.79 -3.78 -0.47
N GLU A 46 -2.74 -4.47 -0.90
CA GLU A 46 -2.23 -5.68 -0.24
C GLU A 46 -1.73 -5.37 1.17
N GLY A 47 -1.01 -4.27 1.38
CA GLY A 47 -0.57 -3.85 2.71
C GLY A 47 -1.75 -3.53 3.64
N LYS A 48 -2.77 -2.80 3.18
CA LYS A 48 -3.96 -2.49 3.98
C LYS A 48 -4.87 -3.70 4.20
N VAL A 49 -5.06 -4.55 3.19
CA VAL A 49 -5.88 -5.76 3.30
C VAL A 49 -5.18 -6.81 4.17
N ALA A 50 -3.87 -6.99 4.02
CA ALA A 50 -3.09 -7.85 4.91
C ALA A 50 -3.15 -7.35 6.35
N MET A 51 -2.95 -6.04 6.59
CA MET A 51 -2.97 -5.48 7.94
C MET A 51 -4.37 -5.43 8.57
N ALA A 52 -5.43 -5.34 7.75
CA ALA A 52 -6.81 -5.45 8.22
C ALA A 52 -7.25 -6.88 8.56
N ASN A 53 -6.61 -7.89 7.95
CA ASN A 53 -6.90 -9.31 8.18
C ASN A 53 -6.03 -9.96 9.26
N ILE A 54 -5.00 -9.26 9.75
CA ILE A 54 -4.19 -9.76 10.87
C ILE A 54 -4.93 -9.47 12.18
N ASP A 55 -5.35 -10.53 12.87
CA ASP A 55 -5.83 -10.40 14.25
C ASP A 55 -4.65 -10.02 15.16
N PRO A 56 -4.64 -8.81 15.74
CA PRO A 56 -3.53 -8.36 16.58
C PRO A 56 -3.36 -9.23 17.84
N ALA A 57 -4.41 -9.93 18.29
CA ALA A 57 -4.31 -10.83 19.43
C ALA A 57 -3.45 -12.06 19.11
N THR A 58 -3.64 -12.64 17.92
CA THR A 58 -2.90 -13.80 17.43
C THR A 58 -1.43 -13.44 17.21
N LEU A 59 -1.15 -12.32 16.54
CA LEU A 59 0.22 -11.86 16.31
C LEU A 59 0.97 -11.62 17.63
N ARG A 60 0.30 -11.01 18.62
CA ARG A 60 0.87 -10.80 19.95
C ARG A 60 1.17 -12.12 20.67
N HIS A 61 0.32 -13.14 20.49
CA HIS A 61 0.56 -14.46 21.08
C HIS A 61 1.78 -15.13 20.45
N GLU A 62 1.87 -15.15 19.11
CA GLU A 62 3.02 -15.70 18.38
C GLU A 62 4.33 -14.99 18.75
N LEU A 63 4.32 -13.66 18.86
CA LEU A 63 5.51 -12.91 19.27
C LEU A 63 5.96 -13.23 20.70
N ASN A 64 5.02 -13.48 21.62
CA ASN A 64 5.35 -13.89 22.99
C ASN A 64 5.94 -15.30 23.03
N GLU A 65 5.44 -16.23 22.22
CA GLU A 65 6.01 -17.57 22.08
C GLU A 65 7.45 -17.52 21.56
N ILE A 66 7.70 -16.73 20.51
CA ILE A 66 9.05 -16.52 19.97
C ILE A 66 9.97 -15.88 21.02
N LEU A 67 9.47 -14.88 21.75
CA LEU A 67 10.23 -14.22 22.80
C LEU A 67 10.54 -15.16 23.97
N LEU A 68 9.67 -16.12 24.26
CA LEU A 68 9.89 -17.17 25.26
C LEU A 68 10.96 -18.16 24.80
N LEU A 69 10.93 -18.58 23.52
CA LEU A 69 11.93 -19.46 22.91
C LEU A 69 13.33 -18.82 22.86
N LEU A 70 13.42 -17.52 22.59
CA LEU A 70 14.71 -16.80 22.53
C LEU A 70 15.29 -16.46 23.90
N ARG A 71 14.51 -16.61 24.98
CA ARG A 71 14.95 -16.35 26.37
C ARG A 71 15.31 -17.63 27.14
N ALA A 72 15.04 -18.80 26.59
CA ALA A 72 15.45 -20.09 27.12
C ALA A 72 16.88 -20.45 26.67
#